data_AF-A0A951LQH9-F1
#
_entry.id   AF-A0A951LQH9-F1
#
_cell.length_a   1.000
_cell.length_b   1.000
_cell.length_c   1.000
_cell.angle_alpha   90.00
_cell.angle_beta   90.00
_cell.angle_gamma   90.00
#
_symmetry.space_group_name_H-M   'P 1'
#
loop_
_entity.id
_entity.type
_entity.pdbx_description
1 polymer ?
#
loop_
_entity_poly.entity_id
_entity_poly.type
_entity_poly.pdbx_seq_one_letter_code
_entity_poly.pdbx_strand_id
1 'polypeptide(L)' 'MFLLVIGPLIFVHELGHYFAGRIFGVKAETFSIGFGREITGWTDKRGTRWKVGWLPLGGYVKFKGDMNPASTPS' A
#
# COMPACT_ATOMS: atom_id res chain seq x y z
N MET A 1 3.60 -18.04 -16.48
CA MET A 1 2.35 -18.50 -15.83
C MET A 1 2.29 -18.09 -14.35
N PHE A 2 3.27 -18.46 -13.50
CA PHE A 2 3.22 -18.16 -12.05
C PHE A 2 3.15 -16.66 -11.69
N LEU A 3 3.95 -15.81 -12.34
CA LEU A 3 3.96 -14.35 -12.11
C LEU A 3 2.66 -13.65 -12.55
N LEU A 4 1.96 -14.20 -13.55
CA LEU A 4 0.68 -13.67 -14.02
C LEU A 4 -0.46 -13.92 -13.02
N VAL A 5 -0.31 -14.90 -12.13
CA VAL A 5 -1.28 -15.22 -11.08
C VAL A 5 -0.93 -14.50 -9.77
N ILE A 6 0.36 -14.52 -9.40
CA ILE A 6 0.86 -13.91 -8.16
C ILE A 6 0.72 -12.38 -8.17
N GLY A 7 0.98 -11.71 -9.30
CA GLY A 7 0.89 -10.26 -9.40
C GLY A 7 -0.51 -9.71 -9.05
N PRO A 8 -1.58 -10.16 -9.73
CA PRO A 8 -2.94 -9.78 -9.38
C PRO A 8 -3.37 -10.21 -7.98
N LEU A 9 -2.91 -11.38 -7.50
CA LEU A 9 -3.25 -11.88 -6.17
C LEU A 9 -2.69 -10.99 -5.05
N ILE A 10 -1.42 -10.60 -5.16
CA ILE A 10 -0.77 -9.66 -4.24
C ILE A 10 -1.44 -8.28 -4.31
N PHE A 11 -1.77 -7.81 -5.51
CA PHE A 11 -2.51 -6.56 -5.69
C PHE A 11 -3.85 -6.59 -4.96
N VAL A 12 -4.64 -7.65 -5.11
CA VAL A 12 -5.94 -7.80 -4.42
C VAL A 12 -5.75 -7.91 -2.90
N HIS A 13 -4.70 -8.58 -2.43
CA HIS A 13 -4.38 -8.68 -1.01
C HIS A 13 -4.10 -7.30 -0.38
N GLU A 14 -3.24 -6.50 -1.01
CA GLU A 14 -2.91 -5.15 -0.55
C GLU A 14 -4.10 -4.19 -0.69
N LEU A 15 -4.87 -4.33 -1.77
CA LEU A 15 -6.09 -3.56 -1.96
C LEU A 15 -7.12 -3.88 -0.86
N GLY A 16 -7.17 -5.13 -0.39
CA GLY A 16 -7.96 -5.54 0.76
C GLY A 16 -7.59 -4.79 2.02
N HIS A 17 -6.29 -4.65 2.32
CA HIS A 17 -5.81 -3.82 3.43
C HIS A 17 -6.19 -2.36 3.27
N TYR A 18 -5.97 -1.78 2.08
CA TYR A 18 -6.38 -0.41 1.78
C TYR A 18 -7.89 -0.19 1.98
N PHE A 19 -8.71 -1.15 1.55
CA PHE A 19 -10.15 -1.09 1.68
C PHE A 19 -10.60 -1.26 3.14
N ALA A 20 -9.97 -2.16 3.89
CA ALA A 20 -10.20 -2.31 5.32
C ALA A 20 -9.90 -0.99 6.05
N GLY A 21 -8.70 -0.43 5.89
CA GLY A 21 -8.34 0.87 6.48
C GLY A 21 -9.32 1.98 6.09
N ARG A 22 -9.79 1.97 4.84
CA ARG A 22 -10.82 2.90 4.37
C ARG A 22 -12.18 2.73 5.06
N ILE A 23 -12.63 1.49 5.31
CA ILE A 23 -13.86 1.22 6.07
C ILE A 23 -13.71 1.71 7.52
N PHE A 24 -12.54 1.54 8.11
CA PHE A 24 -12.22 2.05 9.46
C PHE A 24 -11.93 3.57 9.51
N GLY A 25 -12.10 4.30 8.41
CA GLY A 25 -11.88 5.76 8.34
C GLY A 25 -10.41 6.18 8.29
N VAL A 26 -9.49 5.23 8.15
CA VAL A 26 -8.05 5.46 8.06
C VAL A 26 -7.65 5.74 6.62
N LYS A 27 -7.11 6.93 6.35
CA LYS A 27 -6.62 7.30 5.02
C LYS A 27 -5.29 6.62 4.75
N ALA A 28 -5.09 5.96 3.62
CA ALA A 28 -3.74 5.53 3.24
C ALA A 28 -2.93 6.70 2.67
N GLU A 29 -1.72 6.92 3.17
CA GLU A 29 -0.78 7.92 2.67
C GLU A 29 0.07 7.37 1.53
N THR A 30 0.43 6.09 1.57
CA THR A 30 1.23 5.45 0.52
C THR A 30 0.69 4.07 0.23
N PHE A 31 0.51 3.75 -1.04
CA PHE A 31 0.14 2.43 -1.53
C PHE A 31 1.21 2.02 -2.52
N SER A 32 2.07 1.07 -2.15
CA SER A 32 3.15 0.57 -3.00
C SER A 32 2.83 -0.84 -3.45
N ILE A 33 2.68 -1.03 -4.75
CA ILE A 33 2.48 -2.34 -5.39
C ILE A 33 3.81 -2.73 -6.01
N GLY A 34 4.38 -3.84 -5.59
CA GLY A 34 5.71 -4.24 -6.02
C GLY A 34 6.81 -3.68 -5.11
N PHE A 35 7.89 -4.45 -5.01
CA PHE A 35 9.14 -4.08 -4.36
C PHE A 35 10.17 -3.53 -5.36
N GLY A 36 11.21 -2.86 -4.85
CA GLY A 36 12.33 -2.39 -5.65
C GLY A 36 12.13 -1.01 -6.30
N ARG A 37 12.77 -0.77 -7.45
CA ARG A 37 12.72 0.52 -8.15
C ARG A 37 11.28 0.88 -8.52
N GLU A 38 10.82 2.04 -8.05
CA GLU A 38 9.59 2.69 -8.48
C GLU A 38 9.67 2.90 -10.00
N ILE A 39 8.88 2.16 -10.77
CA ILE A 39 8.72 2.38 -12.22
C ILE A 39 7.83 3.60 -12.43
N THR A 40 6.72 3.65 -11.69
CA THR A 40 5.73 4.71 -11.81
C THR A 40 5.06 4.95 -10.48
N GLY A 41 4.67 6.18 -10.22
CA GLY A 41 3.93 6.54 -9.03
C GLY A 41 3.15 7.82 -9.26
N TRP A 42 1.94 7.88 -8.71
CA TRP A 42 1.06 9.04 -8.82
C TRP A 42 0.39 9.30 -7.48
N THR A 43 0.13 10.56 -7.18
CA THR A 43 -0.65 10.93 -6.00
C THR A 43 -2.11 11.03 -6.39
N ASP A 44 -2.96 10.21 -5.78
CA ASP A 44 -4.41 10.29 -5.97
C ASP A 44 -4.96 11.60 -5.38
N LYS A 45 -6.13 12.05 -5.87
CA LYS A 45 -6.82 13.26 -5.39
C LYS A 45 -7.10 13.24 -3.88
N ARG A 46 -7.08 12.05 -3.25
CA ARG A 46 -7.27 11.86 -1.81
C ARG A 46 -5.98 12.01 -0.99
N GLY A 47 -4.84 12.25 -1.64
CA GLY A 47 -3.52 12.34 -1.01
C GLY A 47 -2.80 10.99 -0.83
N THR A 48 -3.35 9.90 -1.36
CA THR A 48 -2.68 8.59 -1.34
C THR A 48 -1.63 8.54 -2.44
N ARG A 49 -0.37 8.36 -2.08
CA ARG A 49 0.73 8.16 -3.04
C ARG A 49 0.74 6.71 -3.52
N TRP A 50 0.29 6.49 -4.74
CA TRP A 50 0.44 5.22 -5.44
C TRP A 50 1.86 5.09 -5.97
N LYS A 51 2.47 3.94 -5.75
CA LYS A 51 3.79 3.57 -6.24
C LYS A 51 3.70 2.18 -6.83
N VAL A 52 4.38 1.98 -7.95
CA VAL A 52 4.45 0.70 -8.64
C VAL A 52 5.92 0.37 -8.81
N GLY A 53 6.39 -0.61 -8.05
CA GLY A 53 7.73 -1.17 -8.13
C GLY A 53 7.86 -2.17 -9.28
N TRP A 54 9.09 -2.35 -9.76
CA TRP A 54 9.33 -3.28 -10.88
C TRP A 54 9.21 -4.76 -10.49
N LEU A 55 9.38 -5.09 -9.20
CA LEU A 55 9.33 -6.46 -8.73
C LEU A 55 7.93 -6.77 -8.16
N PRO A 56 7.13 -7.65 -8.78
CA PRO A 56 5.76 -7.93 -8.35
C PRO A 56 5.66 -8.81 -7.09
N LEU A 57 6.76 -9.04 -6.35
CA LEU A 57 6.85 -9.99 -5.23
C LEU A 57 6.37 -9.41 -3.88
N GLY A 58 5.42 -8.49 -3.89
CA GLY A 58 4.81 -7.92 -2.69
C GLY A 58 4.66 -6.41 -2.77
N GLY A 59 4.43 -5.75 -1.65
CA GLY A 59 4.06 -4.33 -1.60
C GLY A 59 3.54 -3.99 -0.20
N TYR A 60 3.16 -2.74 0.02
CA TYR A 60 2.72 -2.28 1.34
C TYR A 60 1.76 -1.09 1.24
N VAL A 61 0.87 -1.02 2.24
CA VAL A 61 -0.02 0.12 2.46
C VAL A 61 0.39 0.82 3.73
N LYS A 62 0.73 2.11 3.62
CA LYS A 62 1.02 2.97 4.75
C LYS A 62 -0.21 3.79 5.07
N PHE A 63 -0.74 3.63 6.28
CA PHE A 63 -1.89 4.37 6.74
C PHE A 63 -1.51 5.67 7.46
N LYS A 64 -2.38 6.67 7.34
CA LYS A 64 -2.26 7.98 8.00
C LYS A 64 -2.50 7.77 9.48
N GLY A 65 -1.44 7.84 10.26
CA GLY A 65 -1.45 7.51 11.70
C GLY A 65 -0.62 6.28 12.08
N ASP A 66 0.01 5.57 11.12
CA ASP A 66 1.00 4.52 11.42
C ASP A 66 2.32 5.06 11.99
N MET A 67 2.47 6.38 12.08
CA MET A 67 3.32 6.95 13.12
C MET A 67 2.53 6.83 14.42
N ASN A 68 2.61 5.66 15.04
CA ASN A 68 2.12 5.48 16.39
C ASN A 68 3.21 5.92 17.39
N PRO A 69 3.18 7.14 17.94
CA PRO A 69 3.89 7.45 19.17
C PRO A 69 3.15 6.93 20.42
N ALA A 70 2.11 6.08 20.32
CA ALA A 70 1.43 5.53 21.51
C ALA A 70 2.26 4.50 22.31
N SER A 71 3.58 4.48 22.11
CA SER A 71 4.55 3.95 23.08
C SER A 71 5.35 5.09 23.73
N THR A 72 4.75 6.23 24.01
CA THR A 72 5.17 7.03 25.16
C THR A 72 4.25 6.67 26.33
N PRO A 73 4.61 5.70 27.18
CA PRO A 73 4.02 5.67 28.51
C PRO A 73 4.41 6.99 29.18
N SER A 74 3.38 7.75 29.57
CA SER A 74 3.45 8.94 30.41
C SER A 74 4.18 8.67 31.73
#